data_AF-A0A7S2ZR58-F1
#
_entry.id   AF-A0A7S2ZR58-F1
#
_cell.length_a   1.000
_cell.length_b   1.000
_cell.length_c   1.000
_cell.angle_alpha   90.00
_cell.angle_beta   90.00
_cell.angle_gamma   90.00
#
_symmetry.space_group_name_H-M   'P 1'
#
loop_
_entity.id
_entity.type
_entity.pdbx_description
1 polymer ?
#
loop_
_entity_poly.entity_id
_entity_poly.type
_entity_poly.pdbx_seq_one_letter_code
_entity_poly.pdbx_strand_id
1 'polypeptide(L)'
;MNGLGFVISVGQFRGRTRPVCRKSKEWKPEGLLYGLVERKFDEIEKLEKILKERPDHPLALRANFAEADATEGSLYRALRRADGRLGIVAELKKRHPVHPGEEPLRILDYDQDLVKIVANTTAEWGCDATLVWTDGEQYEGDLNHLAAAGSQLKIPLIRGDFVVHPLQIAEASLCGAKAVLIIAGACLPDLESLLNSATLMGLEAIVEVHTDIELAFAVEAGAAIILLSNLNRATNQEVILSIIPDS
;
A
#
# COMPACT_ATOMS: atom_id res chain seq x y z
N MET A 1 2.63 18.13 -38.87
CA MET A 1 3.10 16.75 -39.07
C MET A 1 4.57 16.72 -38.70
N ASN A 2 4.90 16.00 -37.64
CA ASN A 2 6.20 15.40 -37.30
C ASN A 2 6.04 14.87 -35.86
N GLY A 3 5.39 13.72 -35.75
CA GLY A 3 5.30 12.98 -34.50
C GLY A 3 6.61 12.24 -34.29
N LEU A 4 7.38 12.65 -33.28
CA LEU A 4 8.39 11.77 -32.70
C LEU A 4 7.63 10.73 -31.87
N GLY A 5 7.38 9.58 -32.46
CA GLY A 5 6.96 8.38 -31.75
C GLY A 5 8.11 7.88 -30.89
N PHE A 6 8.03 8.08 -29.58
CA PHE A 6 8.82 7.30 -28.64
C PHE A 6 8.24 5.88 -28.61
N VAL A 7 8.87 4.98 -29.36
CA VAL A 7 8.65 3.54 -29.21
C VAL A 7 9.38 3.13 -27.93
N ILE A 8 8.65 3.07 -26.82
CA ILE A 8 9.15 2.43 -25.60
C ILE A 8 9.16 0.93 -25.90
N SER A 9 10.36 0.36 -25.99
CA SER A 9 10.57 -1.07 -26.13
C SER A 9 9.94 -1.77 -24.92
N VAL A 10 8.87 -2.54 -25.17
CA VAL A 10 8.23 -3.43 -24.19
C VAL A 10 9.24 -4.51 -23.83
N GLY A 11 10.04 -4.22 -22.81
CA GLY A 11 10.92 -5.18 -22.16
C GLY A 11 10.06 -6.23 -21.48
N GLN A 12 10.01 -7.41 -22.08
CA GLN A 12 9.41 -8.60 -21.49
C GLN A 12 9.82 -8.71 -20.02
N PHE A 13 8.83 -8.90 -19.15
CA PHE A 13 8.93 -9.34 -17.75
C PHE A 13 9.49 -10.79 -17.70
N ARG A 14 10.66 -11.00 -18.30
CA ARG A 14 11.45 -12.25 -18.32
C ARG A 14 12.77 -12.09 -17.57
N GLY A 15 12.91 -11.02 -16.79
CA GLY A 15 13.89 -10.95 -15.71
C GLY A 15 13.25 -11.50 -14.44
N ARG A 16 13.90 -12.45 -13.78
CA ARG A 16 13.55 -12.86 -12.41
C ARG A 16 13.51 -11.60 -11.53
N THR A 17 12.34 -11.05 -11.23
CA THR A 17 12.17 -10.07 -10.16
C THR A 17 12.31 -10.82 -8.84
N ARG A 18 13.56 -11.13 -8.48
CA ARG A 18 13.87 -11.57 -7.12
C ARG A 18 13.80 -10.31 -6.26
N PRO A 19 12.94 -10.22 -5.23
CA PRO A 19 12.99 -9.10 -4.31
C PRO A 19 14.40 -9.00 -3.72
N VAL A 20 15.00 -7.81 -3.80
CA VAL A 20 16.39 -7.56 -3.39
C VAL A 20 16.54 -7.72 -1.88
N CYS A 21 15.44 -7.55 -1.13
CA CYS A 21 15.42 -7.64 0.33
C CYS A 21 15.98 -8.94 0.94
N ARG A 22 15.91 -10.11 0.26
CA ARG A 22 16.44 -11.38 0.85
C ARG A 22 17.94 -11.62 0.61
N LYS A 23 18.60 -10.82 -0.25
CA LYS A 23 20.03 -11.02 -0.60
C LYS A 23 20.93 -9.79 -0.61
N SER A 24 20.41 -8.58 -0.48
CA SER A 24 21.23 -7.46 -0.02
C SER A 24 21.70 -7.83 1.40
N LYS A 25 22.98 -8.18 1.56
CA LYS A 25 23.55 -8.50 2.88
C LYS A 25 23.64 -7.28 3.80
N GLU A 26 23.36 -6.08 3.30
CA GLU A 26 23.74 -4.83 3.94
C GLU A 26 22.57 -4.09 4.59
N TRP A 27 21.35 -4.14 4.02
CA TRP A 27 20.19 -3.44 4.57
C TRP A 27 19.13 -4.37 5.16
N LYS A 28 18.57 -3.97 6.31
CA LYS A 28 17.46 -4.63 7.00
C LYS A 28 16.52 -3.56 7.59
N PRO A 29 15.20 -3.80 7.61
CA PRO A 29 14.26 -2.95 8.34
C PRO A 29 14.64 -2.87 9.83
N GLU A 30 14.37 -1.72 10.45
CA GLU A 30 14.68 -1.49 11.86
C GLU A 30 13.58 -2.02 12.79
N GLY A 31 13.98 -2.40 14.01
CA GLY A 31 13.06 -2.69 15.12
C GLY A 31 11.97 -3.72 14.78
N LEU A 32 10.72 -3.38 15.13
CA LEU A 32 9.54 -4.22 14.95
C LEU A 32 9.24 -4.53 13.47
N LEU A 33 9.65 -3.66 12.54
CA LEU A 33 9.46 -3.86 11.11
C LEU A 33 10.23 -5.07 10.60
N TYR A 34 11.39 -5.40 11.18
CA TYR A 34 12.20 -6.53 10.73
C TYR A 34 11.40 -7.84 10.72
N GLY A 35 10.82 -8.19 11.86
CA GLY A 35 10.05 -9.41 11.99
C GLY A 35 8.78 -9.39 11.14
N LEU A 36 8.13 -8.24 11.01
CA LEU A 36 6.93 -8.08 10.17
C LEU A 36 7.25 -8.34 8.70
N VAL A 37 8.33 -7.75 8.19
CA VAL A 37 8.79 -7.91 6.81
C VAL A 37 9.18 -9.36 6.54
N GLU A 38 9.86 -10.04 7.47
CA GLU A 38 10.18 -11.47 7.33
C GLU A 38 8.91 -12.32 7.17
N ARG A 39 7.89 -12.07 7.99
CA ARG A 39 6.60 -12.80 7.88
C ARG A 39 5.88 -12.52 6.58
N LYS A 40 5.92 -11.28 6.09
CA LYS A 40 5.36 -10.94 4.77
C LYS A 40 6.05 -11.70 3.65
N PHE A 41 7.37 -11.88 3.71
CA PHE A 41 8.06 -12.72 2.73
C PHE A 41 7.62 -14.19 2.82
N ASP A 42 7.37 -14.73 4.02
CA ASP A 42 6.83 -16.09 4.17
C ASP A 42 5.40 -16.21 3.60
N GLU A 43 4.54 -15.20 3.77
CA GLU A 43 3.23 -15.12 3.13
C GLU A 43 3.35 -15.12 1.60
N ILE A 44 4.28 -14.32 1.06
CA ILE A 44 4.57 -14.25 -0.37
C ILE A 44 5.08 -15.58 -0.91
N GLU A 45 5.95 -16.29 -0.21
CA GLU A 45 6.45 -17.60 -0.65
C GLU A 45 5.33 -18.64 -0.76
N LYS A 46 4.37 -18.62 0.17
CA LYS A 46 3.17 -19.46 0.11
C LYS A 46 2.31 -19.09 -1.11
N LEU A 47 2.09 -17.79 -1.35
CA LEU A 47 1.36 -17.31 -2.51
C LEU A 47 2.04 -17.73 -3.82
N GLU A 48 3.35 -17.51 -3.96
CA GLU A 48 4.09 -17.94 -5.14
C GLU A 48 3.97 -19.44 -5.41
N LYS A 49 3.98 -20.27 -4.36
CA LYS A 49 3.78 -21.71 -4.51
C LYS A 49 2.39 -22.02 -5.08
N ILE A 50 1.35 -21.38 -4.57
CA ILE A 50 -0.02 -21.52 -5.08
C ILE A 50 -0.08 -21.10 -6.55
N LEU A 51 0.54 -19.96 -6.93
CA LEU A 51 0.51 -19.46 -8.31
C LEU A 51 1.32 -20.34 -9.28
N LYS A 52 2.38 -21.01 -8.81
CA LYS A 52 3.12 -22.01 -9.60
C LYS A 52 2.27 -23.26 -9.87
N GLU A 53 1.48 -23.69 -8.89
CA GLU A 53 0.58 -24.84 -9.00
C GLU A 53 -0.70 -24.51 -9.79
N ARG A 54 -1.13 -23.24 -9.76
CA ARG A 54 -2.34 -22.74 -10.42
C ARG A 54 -2.04 -21.50 -11.27
N PRO A 55 -1.45 -21.67 -12.46
CA PRO A 55 -1.09 -20.55 -13.35
C PRO A 55 -2.31 -19.80 -13.90
N ASP A 56 -3.49 -20.42 -13.86
CA ASP A 56 -4.79 -19.84 -14.23
C ASP A 56 -5.43 -19.02 -13.11
N HIS A 57 -4.80 -18.96 -11.92
CA HIS A 57 -5.30 -18.18 -10.80
C HIS A 57 -5.42 -16.69 -11.17
N PRO A 58 -6.51 -15.99 -10.83
CA PRO A 58 -6.70 -14.58 -11.18
C PRO A 58 -5.52 -13.68 -10.80
N LEU A 59 -4.91 -13.93 -9.63
CA LEU A 59 -3.69 -13.23 -9.19
C LEU A 59 -2.48 -13.47 -10.12
N ALA A 60 -2.29 -14.69 -10.63
CA ALA A 60 -1.21 -14.97 -11.58
C ALA A 60 -1.44 -14.20 -12.88
N LEU A 61 -2.67 -14.16 -13.38
CA LEU A 61 -3.02 -13.37 -14.56
C LEU A 61 -2.79 -11.87 -14.31
N ARG A 62 -3.28 -11.34 -13.20
CA ARG A 62 -3.07 -9.93 -12.84
C ARG A 62 -1.60 -9.56 -12.75
N ALA A 63 -0.80 -10.40 -12.08
CA ALA A 63 0.63 -10.16 -11.87
C ALA A 63 1.44 -10.25 -13.18
N ASN A 64 1.07 -11.16 -14.09
CA ASN A 64 1.76 -11.35 -15.37
C ASN A 64 1.35 -10.34 -16.44
N PHE A 65 0.13 -9.81 -16.36
CA PHE A 65 -0.42 -8.79 -17.25
C PHE A 65 -0.69 -7.52 -16.45
N ALA A 66 0.39 -6.89 -16.00
CA ALA A 66 0.34 -5.77 -15.07
C ALA A 66 -0.38 -4.55 -15.68
N GLU A 67 -0.15 -4.28 -16.96
CA GLU A 67 -0.69 -3.11 -17.67
C GLU A 67 -2.20 -2.98 -17.46
N ALA A 68 -2.57 -1.97 -16.67
CA ALA A 68 -3.94 -1.56 -16.46
C ALA A 68 -4.08 -0.08 -16.81
N ASP A 69 -5.31 0.34 -17.07
CA ASP A 69 -5.62 1.75 -17.23
C ASP A 69 -5.16 2.50 -15.97
N ALA A 70 -4.46 3.62 -16.18
CA ALA A 70 -4.01 4.46 -15.08
C ALA A 70 -5.22 4.89 -14.24
N THR A 71 -5.03 5.09 -12.93
CA THR A 71 -6.07 5.67 -12.06
C THR A 71 -6.45 7.10 -12.45
N GLU A 72 -5.71 7.69 -13.41
CA GLU A 72 -5.70 9.10 -13.74
C GLU A 72 -5.45 10.01 -12.53
N GLY A 73 -4.90 9.49 -11.43
CA GLY A 73 -4.76 10.24 -10.18
C GLY A 73 -6.07 10.35 -9.39
N SER A 74 -6.93 9.32 -9.42
CA SER A 74 -8.20 9.30 -8.69
C SER A 74 -8.04 9.59 -7.19
N LEU A 75 -7.03 9.02 -6.53
CA LEU A 75 -6.77 9.30 -5.12
C LEU A 75 -6.19 10.71 -4.95
N TYR A 76 -5.15 11.07 -5.70
CA TYR A 76 -4.53 12.39 -5.64
C TYR A 76 -5.58 13.51 -5.81
N ARG A 77 -6.47 13.39 -6.80
CA ARG A 77 -7.54 14.36 -7.05
C ARG A 77 -8.60 14.37 -5.95
N ALA A 78 -8.92 13.21 -5.37
CA ALA A 78 -9.86 13.14 -4.25
C ALA A 78 -9.31 13.86 -3.01
N LEU A 79 -8.02 13.67 -2.71
CA LEU A 79 -7.37 14.30 -1.56
C LEU A 79 -7.07 15.80 -1.80
N ARG A 80 -6.77 16.19 -3.05
CA ARG A 80 -6.52 17.58 -3.43
C ARG A 80 -7.81 18.29 -3.82
N ARG A 81 -8.64 18.56 -2.81
CA ARG A 81 -9.95 19.18 -2.99
C ARG A 81 -9.84 20.57 -3.62
N ALA A 82 -10.63 20.81 -4.67
CA ALA A 82 -10.67 22.12 -5.35
C ALA A 82 -11.24 23.25 -4.48
N ASP A 83 -12.05 22.90 -3.48
CA ASP A 83 -12.65 23.84 -2.53
C ASP A 83 -11.70 24.24 -1.38
N GLY A 84 -10.46 23.76 -1.39
CA GLY A 84 -9.44 24.10 -0.40
C GLY A 84 -9.64 23.48 0.98
N ARG A 85 -10.66 22.61 1.16
CA ARG A 85 -10.83 21.86 2.40
C ARG A 85 -9.79 20.73 2.51
N LEU A 86 -9.59 20.23 3.72
CA LEU A 86 -8.77 19.05 3.96
C LEU A 86 -9.44 17.80 3.37
N GLY A 87 -8.65 17.00 2.67
CA GLY A 87 -9.06 15.65 2.26
C GLY A 87 -9.09 14.72 3.46
N ILE A 88 -10.15 13.92 3.58
CA ILE A 88 -10.32 12.99 4.72
C ILE A 88 -10.25 11.55 4.24
N VAL A 89 -9.34 10.76 4.81
CA VAL A 89 -9.27 9.32 4.61
C VAL A 89 -9.89 8.62 5.82
N ALA A 90 -10.95 7.86 5.62
CA ALA A 90 -11.53 7.01 6.66
C ALA A 90 -10.73 5.70 6.76
N GLU A 91 -10.15 5.43 7.93
CA GLU A 91 -9.41 4.19 8.19
C GLU A 91 -10.32 3.15 8.85
N LEU A 92 -10.40 1.96 8.23
CA LEU A 92 -11.10 0.80 8.77
C LEU A 92 -10.08 -0.25 9.24
N LYS A 93 -10.01 -0.43 10.56
CA LYS A 93 -9.18 -1.42 11.25
C LYS A 93 -9.96 -2.08 12.38
N LYS A 94 -9.76 -3.38 12.60
CA LYS A 94 -10.35 -4.04 13.76
C LYS A 94 -9.57 -3.80 15.04
N ARG A 95 -8.25 -3.77 14.90
CA ARG A 95 -7.28 -3.68 15.98
C ARG A 95 -6.24 -2.64 15.62
N HIS A 96 -5.72 -1.94 16.61
CA HIS A 96 -4.55 -1.10 16.45
C HIS A 96 -3.40 -1.68 17.29
N PRO A 97 -2.21 -1.92 16.72
CA PRO A 97 -1.04 -2.25 17.52
C PRO A 97 -0.70 -1.07 18.43
N VAL A 98 -0.47 -1.36 19.70
CA VAL A 98 -0.07 -0.37 20.72
C VAL A 98 1.39 -0.59 21.12
N HIS A 99 1.88 0.16 22.09
CA HIS A 99 3.26 0.07 22.56
C HIS A 99 3.65 -1.37 22.99
N PRO A 100 4.93 -1.76 22.84
CA PRO A 100 5.41 -3.05 23.34
C PRO A 100 5.10 -3.22 24.83
N GLY A 101 4.38 -4.29 25.18
CA GLY A 101 3.98 -4.58 26.56
C GLY A 101 2.56 -4.14 26.91
N GLU A 102 1.84 -3.50 25.99
CA GLU A 102 0.42 -3.17 26.15
C GLU A 102 -0.47 -4.11 25.32
N GLU A 103 -1.67 -4.36 25.84
CA GLU A 103 -2.67 -5.12 25.10
C GLU A 103 -3.17 -4.26 23.93
N PRO A 104 -3.23 -4.81 22.72
CA PRO A 104 -3.74 -4.11 21.55
C PRO A 104 -5.15 -3.54 21.72
N LEU A 105 -5.33 -2.34 21.19
CA LEU A 105 -6.61 -1.66 21.24
C LEU A 105 -7.55 -2.24 20.18
N ARG A 106 -8.62 -2.91 20.63
CA ARG A 106 -9.75 -3.26 19.75
C ARG A 106 -10.50 -1.97 19.40
N ILE A 107 -10.63 -1.71 18.11
CA ILE A 107 -11.29 -0.52 17.55
C ILE A 107 -12.73 -0.84 17.19
N LEU A 108 -12.92 -1.88 16.38
CA LEU A 108 -14.22 -2.32 15.89
C LEU A 108 -14.15 -3.80 15.58
N ASP A 109 -15.24 -4.54 15.74
CA ASP A 109 -15.36 -5.85 15.12
C ASP A 109 -16.32 -5.75 13.94
N TYR A 110 -15.95 -6.37 12.82
CA TYR A 110 -16.69 -6.29 11.57
C TYR A 110 -16.49 -7.53 10.70
N ASP A 111 -17.46 -7.83 9.86
CA ASP A 111 -17.35 -8.82 8.79
C ASP A 111 -17.41 -8.12 7.42
N GLN A 112 -17.48 -8.91 6.35
CA GLN A 112 -17.57 -8.40 4.99
C GLN A 112 -18.85 -7.57 4.73
N ASP A 113 -19.95 -7.84 5.43
CA ASP A 113 -21.20 -7.13 5.23
C ASP A 113 -21.17 -5.76 5.90
N LEU A 114 -20.62 -5.67 7.12
CA LEU A 114 -20.39 -4.38 7.76
C LEU A 114 -19.38 -3.53 6.97
N VAL A 115 -18.33 -4.13 6.41
CA VAL A 115 -17.36 -3.42 5.56
C VAL A 115 -18.05 -2.79 4.34
N LYS A 116 -18.99 -3.50 3.69
CA LYS A 116 -19.78 -2.94 2.56
C LYS A 116 -20.63 -1.74 2.98
N ILE A 117 -21.22 -1.80 4.17
CA ILE A 117 -22.02 -0.69 4.72
C ILE A 117 -21.12 0.52 4.97
N VAL A 118 -20.02 0.33 5.72
CA VAL A 118 -19.07 1.41 6.04
C VAL A 118 -18.48 2.02 4.77
N ALA A 119 -18.16 1.19 3.76
CA ALA A 119 -17.73 1.64 2.44
C ALA A 119 -18.72 2.64 1.81
N ASN A 120 -20.02 2.36 1.84
CA ASN A 120 -21.02 3.28 1.30
C ASN A 120 -21.18 4.53 2.18
N THR A 121 -21.21 4.35 3.50
CA THR A 121 -21.47 5.45 4.44
C THR A 121 -20.30 6.43 4.57
N THR A 122 -19.05 5.98 4.40
CA THR A 122 -17.86 6.87 4.46
C THR A 122 -17.92 7.99 3.42
N ALA A 123 -18.41 7.69 2.22
CA ALA A 123 -18.66 8.71 1.20
C ALA A 123 -19.77 9.70 1.62
N GLU A 124 -20.84 9.21 2.25
CA GLU A 124 -21.95 10.05 2.77
C GLU A 124 -21.51 10.94 3.93
N TRP A 125 -20.54 10.50 4.72
CA TRP A 125 -19.90 11.30 5.78
C TRP A 125 -18.91 12.33 5.26
N GLY A 126 -18.70 12.39 3.93
CA GLY A 126 -17.82 13.37 3.30
C GLY A 126 -16.35 12.99 3.33
N CYS A 127 -16.02 11.71 3.51
CA CYS A 127 -14.65 11.21 3.32
C CYS A 127 -14.32 11.15 1.83
N ASP A 128 -13.07 11.42 1.49
CA ASP A 128 -12.56 11.46 0.13
C ASP A 128 -11.91 10.15 -0.30
N ALA A 129 -11.51 9.31 0.66
CA ALA A 129 -11.06 7.95 0.42
C ALA A 129 -11.31 7.06 1.65
N THR A 130 -11.24 5.74 1.44
CA THR A 130 -11.33 4.75 2.52
C THR A 130 -10.09 3.87 2.48
N LEU A 131 -9.45 3.66 3.63
CA LEU A 131 -8.33 2.75 3.80
C LEU A 131 -8.78 1.53 4.59
N VAL A 132 -8.53 0.33 4.06
CA VAL A 132 -8.87 -0.93 4.73
C VAL A 132 -7.58 -1.69 5.02
N TRP A 133 -7.36 -2.04 6.30
CA TRP A 133 -6.23 -2.87 6.68
C TRP A 133 -6.48 -4.36 6.37
N THR A 134 -5.51 -4.99 5.72
CA THR A 134 -5.58 -6.40 5.30
C THR A 134 -4.58 -7.30 6.02
N ASP A 135 -3.64 -6.73 6.78
CA ASP A 135 -2.70 -7.52 7.57
C ASP A 135 -3.40 -8.19 8.77
N GLY A 136 -3.34 -9.52 8.80
CA GLY A 136 -4.05 -10.33 9.79
C GLY A 136 -3.45 -10.26 11.20
N GLU A 137 -2.14 -10.08 11.33
CA GLU A 137 -1.49 -10.18 12.63
C GLU A 137 -1.51 -8.86 13.41
N GLN A 138 -1.25 -7.74 12.75
CA GLN A 138 -1.24 -6.42 13.38
C GLN A 138 -2.66 -5.86 13.53
N TYR A 139 -3.50 -6.01 12.50
CA TYR A 139 -4.80 -5.33 12.44
C TYR A 139 -6.02 -6.25 12.51
N GLU A 140 -5.83 -7.57 12.59
CA GLU A 140 -6.90 -8.57 12.37
C GLU A 140 -7.64 -8.31 11.04
N GLY A 141 -6.87 -7.89 10.03
CA GLY A 141 -7.35 -7.61 8.69
C GLY A 141 -7.58 -8.87 7.87
N ASP A 142 -8.29 -8.71 6.75
CA ASP A 142 -8.50 -9.76 5.75
C ASP A 142 -8.61 -9.10 4.37
N LEU A 143 -7.95 -9.67 3.37
CA LEU A 143 -8.06 -9.25 1.97
C LEU A 143 -9.52 -9.34 1.46
N ASN A 144 -10.34 -10.23 2.01
CA ASN A 144 -11.76 -10.32 1.69
C ASN A 144 -12.54 -9.06 2.12
N HIS A 145 -12.10 -8.37 3.19
CA HIS A 145 -12.70 -7.08 3.57
C HIS A 145 -12.40 -6.02 2.50
N LEU A 146 -11.18 -5.99 1.97
CA LEU A 146 -10.83 -5.10 0.86
C LEU A 146 -11.68 -5.38 -0.38
N ALA A 147 -11.84 -6.65 -0.76
CA ALA A 147 -12.69 -7.04 -1.89
C ALA A 147 -14.16 -6.66 -1.68
N ALA A 148 -14.68 -6.87 -0.48
CA ALA A 148 -16.04 -6.49 -0.11
C ALA A 148 -16.25 -4.97 -0.24
N ALA A 149 -15.32 -4.16 0.26
CA ALA A 149 -15.34 -2.70 0.13
C ALA A 149 -15.29 -2.25 -1.33
N GLY A 150 -14.38 -2.84 -2.12
CA GLY A 150 -14.19 -2.50 -3.54
C GLY A 150 -15.41 -2.74 -4.41
N SER A 151 -16.30 -3.66 -4.02
CA SER A 151 -17.56 -3.93 -4.73
C SER A 151 -18.62 -2.83 -4.58
N GLN A 152 -18.47 -1.92 -3.61
CA GLN A 152 -19.49 -0.91 -3.25
C GLN A 152 -18.97 0.53 -3.34
N LEU A 153 -17.68 0.73 -3.10
CA LEU A 153 -17.10 2.07 -2.92
C LEU A 153 -17.20 2.95 -4.17
N LYS A 154 -17.68 4.18 -3.95
CA LYS A 154 -17.71 5.25 -4.96
C LYS A 154 -16.54 6.23 -4.84
N ILE A 155 -15.81 6.16 -3.73
CA ILE A 155 -14.59 6.93 -3.46
C ILE A 155 -13.37 5.99 -3.53
N PRO A 156 -12.16 6.52 -3.80
CA PRO A 156 -10.93 5.72 -3.85
C PRO A 156 -10.76 4.80 -2.62
N LEU A 157 -10.48 3.53 -2.89
CA LEU A 157 -10.14 2.52 -1.89
C LEU A 157 -8.63 2.36 -1.80
N ILE A 158 -8.09 2.38 -0.59
CA ILE A 158 -6.67 2.20 -0.29
C ILE A 158 -6.50 0.87 0.46
N ARG A 159 -5.57 0.03 0.01
CA ARG A 159 -5.12 -1.13 0.81
C ARG A 159 -4.06 -0.68 1.82
N GLY A 160 -4.34 -0.86 3.10
CA GLY A 160 -3.35 -0.80 4.17
C GLY A 160 -2.75 -2.18 4.44
N ASP A 161 -1.46 -2.35 4.22
CA ASP A 161 -0.71 -3.57 4.54
C ASP A 161 0.79 -3.23 4.63
N PHE A 162 1.61 -4.19 5.06
CA PHE A 162 3.07 -4.09 4.95
C PHE A 162 3.49 -4.60 3.57
N VAL A 163 3.37 -3.72 2.56
CA VAL A 163 3.70 -4.06 1.17
C VAL A 163 5.21 -4.14 0.98
N VAL A 164 5.71 -5.34 0.68
CA VAL A 164 7.14 -5.62 0.44
C VAL A 164 7.37 -6.32 -0.90
N HIS A 165 6.30 -6.65 -1.63
CA HIS A 165 6.38 -7.39 -2.88
C HIS A 165 5.27 -7.01 -3.88
N PRO A 166 5.53 -7.01 -5.20
CA PRO A 166 4.53 -6.68 -6.23
C PRO A 166 3.29 -7.56 -6.24
N LEU A 167 3.36 -8.79 -5.73
CA LEU A 167 2.16 -9.65 -5.62
C LEU A 167 1.09 -9.04 -4.70
N GLN A 168 1.47 -8.33 -3.64
CA GLN A 168 0.50 -7.65 -2.78
C GLN A 168 -0.17 -6.47 -3.50
N ILE A 169 0.56 -5.80 -4.41
CA ILE A 169 -0.01 -4.74 -5.26
C ILE A 169 -1.01 -5.35 -6.25
N ALA A 170 -0.69 -6.51 -6.83
CA ALA A 170 -1.60 -7.22 -7.72
C ALA A 170 -2.88 -7.69 -7.01
N GLU A 171 -2.76 -8.19 -5.78
CA GLU A 171 -3.92 -8.50 -4.92
C GLU A 171 -4.78 -7.26 -4.67
N ALA A 172 -4.16 -6.12 -4.33
CA ALA A 172 -4.88 -4.87 -4.09
C ALA A 172 -5.68 -4.44 -5.33
N SER A 173 -5.04 -4.52 -6.50
CA SER A 173 -5.66 -4.23 -7.79
C SER A 173 -6.86 -5.13 -8.08
N LEU A 174 -6.74 -6.44 -7.83
CA LEU A 174 -7.85 -7.39 -8.00
C LEU A 174 -9.03 -7.12 -7.06
N CYS A 175 -8.75 -6.62 -5.85
CA CYS A 175 -9.79 -6.24 -4.89
C CYS A 175 -10.42 -4.88 -5.21
N GLY A 176 -10.02 -4.21 -6.29
CA GLY A 176 -10.57 -2.92 -6.71
C GLY A 176 -9.96 -1.71 -6.00
N ALA A 177 -8.84 -1.88 -5.28
CA ALA A 177 -8.12 -0.74 -4.70
C ALA A 177 -7.60 0.21 -5.78
N LYS A 178 -7.60 1.50 -5.48
CA LYS A 178 -7.01 2.57 -6.28
C LYS A 178 -5.65 3.02 -5.77
N ALA A 179 -5.30 2.63 -4.54
CA ALA A 179 -3.96 2.84 -4.04
C ALA A 179 -3.53 1.76 -3.03
N VAL A 180 -2.22 1.69 -2.81
CA VAL A 180 -1.60 0.94 -1.73
C VAL A 180 -0.85 1.88 -0.79
N LEU A 181 -0.87 1.56 0.50
CA LEU A 181 0.04 2.14 1.48
C LEU A 181 1.37 1.37 1.44
N ILE A 182 2.48 2.08 1.30
CA ILE A 182 3.84 1.53 1.32
C ILE A 182 4.59 2.20 2.47
N ILE A 183 5.06 1.40 3.42
CA ILE A 183 5.85 1.91 4.55
C ILE A 183 7.32 1.97 4.12
N ALA A 184 7.90 3.16 4.04
CA ALA A 184 9.25 3.35 3.52
C ALA A 184 10.29 2.52 4.30
N GLY A 185 10.26 2.58 5.64
CA GLY A 185 11.15 1.82 6.52
C GLY A 185 11.05 0.29 6.37
N ALA A 186 9.99 -0.23 5.76
CA ALA A 186 9.83 -1.67 5.50
C ALA A 186 10.47 -2.12 4.18
N CYS A 187 10.78 -1.21 3.26
CA CYS A 187 11.16 -1.56 1.89
C CYS A 187 12.13 -0.57 1.21
N LEU A 188 12.95 0.20 1.96
CA LEU A 188 13.80 1.28 1.40
C LEU A 188 14.53 0.90 0.10
N PRO A 189 15.27 -0.23 -0.01
CA PRO A 189 16.01 -0.57 -1.23
C PRO A 189 15.12 -0.93 -2.43
N ASP A 190 13.87 -1.32 -2.16
CA ASP A 190 12.91 -1.79 -3.15
C ASP A 190 11.79 -0.76 -3.41
N LEU A 191 11.81 0.40 -2.75
CA LEU A 191 10.74 1.40 -2.76
C LEU A 191 10.41 1.87 -4.18
N GLU A 192 11.40 2.29 -4.95
CA GLU A 192 11.21 2.71 -6.35
C GLU A 192 10.58 1.59 -7.21
N SER A 193 11.02 0.34 -7.02
CA SER A 193 10.46 -0.80 -7.74
C SER A 193 9.00 -1.07 -7.37
N LEU A 194 8.62 -0.86 -6.10
CA LEU A 194 7.24 -1.01 -5.65
C LEU A 194 6.35 0.13 -6.16
N LEU A 195 6.84 1.37 -6.20
CA LEU A 195 6.16 2.52 -6.81
C LEU A 195 5.90 2.29 -8.31
N ASN A 196 6.91 1.79 -9.03
CA ASN A 196 6.78 1.43 -10.44
C ASN A 196 5.76 0.29 -10.63
N SER A 197 5.76 -0.70 -9.75
CA SER A 197 4.79 -1.80 -9.79
C SER A 197 3.37 -1.32 -9.55
N ALA A 198 3.15 -0.41 -8.59
CA ALA A 198 1.84 0.21 -8.35
C ALA A 198 1.33 0.93 -9.61
N THR A 199 2.20 1.75 -10.22
CA THR A 199 1.87 2.50 -11.45
C THR A 199 1.50 1.56 -12.59
N LEU A 200 2.31 0.54 -12.85
CA LEU A 200 2.05 -0.45 -13.90
C LEU A 200 0.72 -1.18 -13.67
N MET A 201 0.37 -1.42 -12.40
CA MET A 201 -0.86 -2.10 -12.01
C MET A 201 -2.08 -1.17 -11.90
N GLY A 202 -1.97 0.09 -12.34
CA GLY A 202 -3.07 1.05 -12.29
C GLY A 202 -3.47 1.41 -10.86
N LEU A 203 -2.50 1.50 -9.95
CA LEU A 203 -2.66 1.97 -8.57
C LEU A 203 -1.76 3.17 -8.31
N GLU A 204 -2.23 4.08 -7.45
CA GLU A 204 -1.39 5.08 -6.80
C GLU A 204 -0.70 4.46 -5.57
N ALA A 205 0.34 5.11 -5.07
CA ALA A 205 1.02 4.70 -3.85
C ALA A 205 1.07 5.87 -2.87
N ILE A 206 0.70 5.59 -1.61
CA ILE A 206 0.92 6.47 -0.47
C ILE A 206 2.16 5.95 0.25
N VAL A 207 3.22 6.76 0.33
CA VAL A 207 4.44 6.38 1.04
C VAL A 207 4.41 6.92 2.46
N GLU A 208 4.27 6.03 3.45
CA GLU A 208 4.31 6.36 4.87
C GLU A 208 5.77 6.47 5.35
N VAL A 209 6.09 7.61 5.97
CA VAL A 209 7.43 7.92 6.49
C VAL A 209 7.37 8.39 7.95
N HIS A 210 8.44 8.08 8.69
CA HIS A 210 8.56 8.32 10.14
C HIS A 210 9.88 9.00 10.54
N THR A 211 10.83 9.10 9.61
CA THR A 211 12.15 9.71 9.82
C THR A 211 12.52 10.59 8.62
N ASP A 212 13.43 11.53 8.82
CA ASP A 212 13.95 12.37 7.72
C ASP A 212 14.67 11.53 6.65
N ILE A 213 15.29 10.42 7.07
CA ILE A 213 15.93 9.46 6.16
C ILE A 213 14.86 8.81 5.27
N GLU A 214 13.78 8.28 5.86
CA GLU A 214 12.67 7.71 5.10
C GLU A 214 12.03 8.72 4.15
N LEU A 215 11.87 9.97 4.58
CA LEU A 215 11.38 11.06 3.74
C LEU A 215 12.30 11.33 2.55
N ALA A 216 13.61 11.42 2.77
CA ALA A 216 14.59 11.63 1.70
C ALA A 216 14.53 10.51 0.65
N PHE A 217 14.48 9.24 1.08
CA PHE A 217 14.33 8.09 0.19
C PHE A 217 12.99 8.10 -0.55
N ALA A 218 11.89 8.49 0.10
CA ALA A 218 10.59 8.59 -0.56
C ALA A 218 10.59 9.63 -1.68
N VAL A 219 11.21 10.79 -1.45
CA VAL A 219 11.37 11.84 -2.46
C VAL A 219 12.26 11.37 -3.60
N GLU A 220 13.41 10.76 -3.29
CA GLU A 220 14.34 10.23 -4.31
C GLU A 220 13.70 9.15 -5.18
N ALA A 221 12.90 8.26 -4.58
CA ALA A 221 12.17 7.21 -5.29
C ALA A 221 10.99 7.75 -6.12
N GLY A 222 10.68 9.05 -6.05
CA GLY A 222 9.62 9.68 -6.85
C GLY A 222 8.21 9.52 -6.28
N ALA A 223 8.05 9.37 -4.96
CA ALA A 223 6.74 9.28 -4.33
C ALA A 223 5.89 10.54 -4.57
N ALA A 224 4.71 10.36 -5.18
CA ALA A 224 3.79 11.47 -5.46
C ALA A 224 2.90 11.84 -4.25
N ILE A 225 2.62 10.88 -3.37
CA ILE A 225 1.82 11.06 -2.16
C ILE A 225 2.64 10.54 -0.98
N ILE A 226 3.01 11.43 -0.06
CA ILE A 226 3.78 11.10 1.15
C ILE A 226 2.88 11.31 2.36
N LEU A 227 2.77 10.29 3.21
CA LEU A 227 2.09 10.31 4.48
C LEU A 227 3.12 10.44 5.61
N LEU A 228 3.00 11.52 6.38
CA LEU A 228 3.78 11.71 7.60
C LEU A 228 3.03 11.05 8.73
N SER A 229 3.63 10.05 9.34
CA SER A 229 3.01 9.32 10.45
C SER A 229 3.67 9.75 11.76
N ASN A 230 2.84 10.12 12.73
CA ASN A 230 3.30 10.44 14.08
C ASN A 230 3.59 9.19 14.91
N LEU A 231 3.41 7.98 14.37
CA LEU A 231 3.68 6.72 15.07
C LEU A 231 4.74 5.94 14.30
N ASN A 232 5.97 5.91 14.80
CA ASN A 232 7.06 5.17 14.18
C ASN A 232 6.81 3.66 14.25
N ARG A 233 6.64 3.00 13.11
CA ARG A 233 6.34 1.55 13.03
C ARG A 233 7.48 0.63 13.48
N ALA A 234 8.71 1.11 13.46
CA ALA A 234 9.86 0.33 13.93
C ALA A 234 9.92 0.26 15.47
N THR A 235 9.43 1.30 16.15
CA THR A 235 9.52 1.41 17.62
C THR A 235 8.16 1.39 18.32
N ASN A 236 7.07 1.57 17.58
CA ASN A 236 5.74 1.94 18.07
C ASN A 236 5.79 3.17 19.00
N GLN A 237 6.69 4.14 18.76
CA GLN A 237 6.76 5.37 19.55
C GLN A 237 6.23 6.57 18.78
N GLU A 238 5.69 7.55 19.51
CA GLU A 238 5.33 8.82 18.90
C GLU A 238 6.57 9.55 18.37
N VAL A 239 6.45 10.10 17.17
CA VAL A 239 7.47 10.91 16.51
C VAL A 239 6.82 12.16 15.95
N ILE A 240 7.57 13.27 15.98
CA ILE A 240 7.15 14.52 15.34
C ILE A 240 8.16 14.82 14.25
N LEU A 241 7.76 14.63 13.00
CA LEU A 241 8.55 15.06 11.85
C LEU A 241 8.31 16.56 11.63
N SER A 242 9.32 17.37 11.87
CA SER A 242 9.28 18.80 11.55
C SER A 242 9.59 19.00 10.07
N ILE A 243 8.57 19.26 9.25
CA ILE A 243 8.75 19.70 7.85
C ILE A 243 8.54 21.21 7.73
N ILE A 244 8.82 21.97 8.79
CA ILE A 244 8.86 23.41 8.65
C ILE A 244 10.13 23.70 7.85
N PRO A 245 10.02 24.21 6.60
CA PRO A 245 11.21 24.66 5.90
C PRO A 245 11.82 25.78 6.76
N ASP A 246 13.13 25.74 6.99
CA ASP A 246 13.83 26.92 7.50
C ASP A 246 13.49 28.09 6.58
N SER A 247 12.70 29.04 7.11
CA SER A 247 12.19 30.22 6.41
C SER A 247 13.29 31.18 5.99
#